data_AF-A0A2G6JT10-F1
#
_entry.id   AF-A0A2G6JT10-F1
#
_cell.length_a   1.000
_cell.length_b   1.000
_cell.length_c   1.000
_cell.angle_alpha   90.00
_cell.angle_beta   90.00
_cell.angle_gamma   90.00
#
_symmetry.space_group_name_H-M   'P 1'
#
loop_
_entity.id
_entity.type
_entity.pdbx_description
1 polymer ?
#
loop_
_entity_poly.entity_id
_entity_poly.type
_entity_poly.pdbx_seq_one_letter_code
_entity_poly.pdbx_strand_id
1 'polypeptide(L)'
;MQDRLNRSLRRVSTTFGAFSGPQRMIALIGVALLILAGTAFYRWANVPTMQPLFTNLASSDASSIVEQLESQGVRYELHDSGSTVMVPQDQVYKLRLDLSAQGLPASKDSGYSLLDKQGVTSSQFQQQVTWQRALEGELSTTIKALSGVEG
;
A
#
# COMPACT_ATOMS: atom_id res chain seq x y z
N MET A 1 47.22 40.45 -1.78
CA MET A 1 45.90 39.81 -2.07
C MET A 1 44.79 40.24 -1.10
N GLN A 2 45.10 40.85 0.06
CA GLN A 2 44.10 41.25 1.06
C GLN A 2 43.31 42.53 0.69
N ASP A 3 43.86 43.41 -0.17
CA ASP A 3 43.21 44.66 -0.60
C ASP A 3 42.06 44.52 -1.61
N ARG A 4 41.85 43.31 -2.14
CA ARG A 4 40.73 43.01 -3.07
C ARG A 4 39.46 42.62 -2.32
N LEU A 5 39.60 42.01 -1.14
CA LEU A 5 38.49 41.59 -0.29
C LEU A 5 37.80 42.78 0.41
N ASN A 6 38.56 43.84 0.72
CA ASN A 6 38.01 44.99 1.44
C ASN A 6 37.20 45.97 0.54
N ARG A 7 37.32 45.85 -0.80
CA ARG A 7 36.62 46.72 -1.76
C ARG A 7 35.23 46.21 -2.16
N SER A 8 34.98 44.91 -2.09
CA SER A 8 33.64 44.33 -2.29
C SER A 8 32.72 44.62 -1.10
N LEU A 9 33.26 44.66 0.12
CA LEU A 9 32.50 44.91 1.34
C LEU A 9 31.95 46.34 1.44
N ARG A 10 32.63 47.34 0.86
CA ARG A 10 32.16 48.75 0.89
C ARG A 10 31.14 49.12 -0.19
N ARG A 11 31.02 48.32 -1.27
CA ARG A 11 29.97 48.53 -2.29
C ARG A 11 28.60 48.07 -1.83
N VAL A 12 28.55 47.11 -0.91
CA VAL A 12 27.30 46.66 -0.27
C VAL A 12 26.76 47.75 0.67
N SER A 13 27.62 48.45 1.42
CA SER A 13 27.16 49.49 2.36
C SER A 13 26.59 50.75 1.70
N THR A 14 26.96 51.06 0.44
CA THR A 14 26.44 52.26 -0.25
C THR A 14 25.11 52.03 -0.97
N THR A 15 24.72 50.78 -1.26
CA THR A 15 23.37 50.47 -1.75
C THR A 15 22.34 50.38 -0.63
N PHE A 16 22.74 50.03 0.60
CA PHE A 16 21.84 50.08 1.76
C PHE A 16 21.53 51.52 2.22
N GLY A 17 22.46 52.46 2.03
CA GLY A 17 22.26 53.89 2.34
C GLY A 17 21.35 54.64 1.35
N ALA A 18 21.10 54.10 0.16
CA ALA A 18 20.40 54.79 -0.94
C ALA A 18 18.87 54.65 -0.93
N PHE A 19 18.30 53.86 -0.01
CA PHE A 19 16.86 53.64 0.08
C PHE A 19 16.24 54.45 1.23
N SER A 20 15.20 55.23 0.91
CA SER A 20 14.40 55.93 1.92
C SER A 20 13.70 54.94 2.85
N GLY A 21 13.36 55.36 4.08
CA GLY A 21 12.68 54.51 5.07
C GLY A 21 11.50 53.68 4.51
N PRO A 22 10.60 54.27 3.70
CA PRO A 22 9.51 53.54 3.04
C PRO A 22 9.97 52.49 2.02
N GLN A 23 11.03 52.77 1.25
CA GLN A 23 11.56 51.82 0.26
C GLN A 23 12.18 50.59 0.94
N ARG A 24 12.85 50.77 2.09
CA ARG A 24 13.36 49.64 2.89
C ARG A 24 12.22 48.77 3.41
N MET A 25 11.12 49.39 3.85
CA MET A 25 9.95 48.65 4.34
C MET A 25 9.27 47.84 3.23
N ILE A 26 9.08 48.42 2.04
CA ILE A 26 8.54 47.70 0.88
C ILE A 26 9.47 46.54 0.48
N ALA A 27 10.79 46.76 0.48
CA ALA A 27 11.75 45.70 0.17
C ALA A 27 11.69 44.53 1.16
N LEU A 28 11.59 44.83 2.47
CA LEU A 28 11.44 43.79 3.50
C LEU A 28 10.15 42.99 3.35
N ILE A 29 9.03 43.67 3.07
CA ILE A 29 7.75 43.00 2.81
C ILE A 29 7.85 42.13 1.55
N GLY A 30 8.49 42.62 0.48
CA GLY A 30 8.70 41.86 -0.75
C GLY A 30 9.51 40.59 -0.53
N VAL A 31 10.61 40.67 0.23
CA VAL A 31 11.43 39.50 0.59
C VAL A 31 10.63 38.52 1.45
N ALA A 32 9.88 38.99 2.43
CA ALA A 32 9.03 38.13 3.27
C ALA A 32 7.97 37.40 2.42
N LEU A 33 7.31 38.10 1.49
CA LEU A 33 6.35 37.50 0.56
C LEU A 33 6.99 36.45 -0.34
N LEU A 34 8.20 36.70 -0.85
CA LEU A 34 8.92 35.72 -1.68
C LEU A 34 9.27 34.46 -0.89
N ILE A 35 9.68 34.59 0.37
CA ILE A 35 9.97 33.44 1.24
C ILE A 35 8.68 32.66 1.53
N LEU A 36 7.58 33.35 1.84
CA LEU A 36 6.29 32.71 2.07
C LEU A 36 5.78 32.00 0.81
N ALA A 37 5.83 32.64 -0.35
CA ALA A 37 5.44 32.05 -1.62
C ALA A 37 6.32 30.85 -1.99
N GLY A 38 7.65 30.97 -1.82
CA GLY A 38 8.59 29.91 -2.11
C GLY A 38 8.38 28.68 -1.21
N THR A 39 8.13 28.88 0.08
CA THR A 39 7.85 27.78 1.02
C THR A 39 6.49 27.12 0.74
N ALA A 40 5.46 27.90 0.43
CA ALA A 40 4.15 27.37 0.02
C ALA A 40 4.27 26.53 -1.26
N PHE A 41 4.97 27.06 -2.27
CA PHE A 41 5.22 26.37 -3.54
C PHE A 41 6.02 25.07 -3.33
N TYR A 42 7.08 25.11 -2.53
CA TYR A 42 7.89 23.93 -2.22
C TYR A 42 7.07 22.83 -1.53
N ARG A 43 6.19 23.19 -0.58
CA ARG A 43 5.30 22.22 0.07
C ARG A 43 4.28 21.62 -0.89
N TRP A 44 3.72 22.44 -1.76
CA TRP A 44 2.74 21.99 -2.76
C TRP A 44 3.38 21.07 -3.82
N ALA A 45 4.58 21.41 -4.29
CA ALA A 45 5.29 20.62 -5.29
C ALA A 45 5.77 19.25 -4.79
N ASN A 46 5.93 19.09 -3.47
CA ASN A 46 6.45 17.86 -2.84
C ASN A 46 5.37 16.98 -2.22
N VAL A 47 4.09 17.14 -2.57
CA VAL A 47 3.05 16.20 -2.12
C VAL A 47 3.22 14.88 -2.88
N PRO A 48 3.60 13.78 -2.20
CA PRO A 48 3.79 12.50 -2.87
C PRO A 48 2.45 11.95 -3.36
N THR A 49 2.46 11.32 -4.53
CA THR A 49 1.31 10.56 -5.00
C THR A 49 1.16 9.32 -4.12
N MET A 50 0.03 9.21 -3.44
CA MET A 50 -0.29 8.08 -2.56
C MET A 50 -0.94 6.95 -3.37
N GLN A 51 -0.55 5.72 -3.08
CA GLN A 51 -1.10 4.53 -3.73
C GLN A 51 -1.43 3.45 -2.68
N PRO A 52 -2.48 2.62 -2.87
CA PRO A 52 -2.83 1.57 -1.93
C PRO A 52 -1.69 0.55 -1.76
N LEU A 53 -1.20 0.44 -0.54
CA LEU A 53 -0.26 -0.60 -0.14
C LEU A 53 -1.00 -1.94 -0.03
N PHE A 54 -2.09 -1.95 0.75
CA PHE A 54 -3.02 -3.06 0.90
C PHE A 54 -4.46 -2.51 1.03
N THR A 55 -5.43 -3.33 0.66
CA THR A 55 -6.86 -3.03 0.66
C THR A 55 -7.63 -4.17 1.30
N ASN A 56 -8.84 -3.91 1.79
CA ASN A 56 -9.70 -4.93 2.40
C ASN A 56 -9.01 -5.67 3.57
N LEU A 57 -8.28 -4.90 4.38
CA LEU A 57 -7.61 -5.40 5.58
C LEU A 57 -8.62 -5.63 6.71
N ALA A 58 -8.41 -6.70 7.47
CA ALA A 58 -8.97 -6.81 8.81
C ALA A 58 -8.34 -5.73 9.71
N SER A 59 -9.09 -5.23 10.69
CA SER A 59 -8.60 -4.16 11.58
C SER A 59 -7.30 -4.52 12.29
N SER A 60 -7.09 -5.80 12.63
CA SER A 60 -5.86 -6.29 13.27
C SER A 60 -4.64 -6.21 12.33
N ASP A 61 -4.80 -6.56 11.05
CA ASP A 61 -3.72 -6.43 10.07
C ASP A 61 -3.41 -4.97 9.79
N ALA A 62 -4.45 -4.13 9.67
CA ALA A 62 -4.27 -2.70 9.49
C ALA A 62 -3.48 -2.08 10.66
N SER A 63 -3.78 -2.46 11.91
CA SER A 63 -3.02 -1.99 13.07
C SER A 63 -1.54 -2.41 13.03
N SER A 64 -1.25 -3.67 12.72
CA SER A 64 0.15 -4.16 12.68
C SER A 64 0.94 -3.54 11.52
N ILE A 65 0.30 -3.33 10.37
CA ILE A 65 0.93 -2.65 9.23
C ILE A 65 1.22 -1.20 9.58
N VAL A 66 0.26 -0.48 10.19
CA VAL A 66 0.45 0.92 10.60
C VAL A 66 1.58 1.06 11.61
N GLU A 67 1.62 0.21 12.65
CA GLU A 67 2.70 0.19 13.64
C GLU A 67 4.07 0.02 12.97
N GLN A 68 4.15 -0.88 12.00
CA GLN A 68 5.40 -1.12 11.27
C GLN A 68 5.79 0.07 10.38
N LEU A 69 4.84 0.71 9.70
CA LEU A 69 5.08 1.91 8.89
C LEU A 69 5.51 3.09 9.76
N GLU A 70 4.92 3.26 10.94
CA GLU A 70 5.31 4.27 11.92
C GLU A 70 6.73 4.04 12.43
N SER A 71 7.08 2.79 12.75
CA SER A 71 8.43 2.43 13.20
C SER A 71 9.51 2.78 12.17
N GLN A 72 9.17 2.73 10.88
CA GLN A 72 10.06 3.04 9.77
C GLN A 72 10.01 4.52 9.34
N GLY A 73 9.16 5.34 9.97
CA GLY A 73 8.97 6.75 9.62
C GLY A 73 8.33 6.95 8.24
N VAL A 74 7.57 5.96 7.76
CA VAL A 74 6.92 6.01 6.46
C VAL A 74 5.62 6.80 6.58
N ARG A 75 5.42 7.76 5.67
CA ARG A 75 4.15 8.48 5.56
C ARG A 75 3.07 7.52 5.07
N TYR A 76 1.94 7.49 5.75
CA TYR A 76 0.80 6.66 5.35
C TYR A 76 -0.52 7.43 5.46
N GLU A 77 -1.53 6.94 4.76
CA GLU A 77 -2.91 7.41 4.85
C GLU A 77 -3.85 6.21 4.97
N LEU A 78 -4.93 6.38 5.73
CA LEU A 78 -5.96 5.36 5.91
C LEU A 78 -7.22 5.76 5.16
N HIS A 79 -7.76 4.83 4.39
CA HIS A 79 -9.01 4.94 3.65
C HIS A 79 -9.98 3.84 4.05
N ASP A 80 -11.24 3.95 3.63
CA ASP A 80 -12.27 2.91 3.82
C ASP A 80 -12.39 2.47 5.29
N SER A 81 -12.49 3.45 6.19
CA SER A 81 -12.54 3.24 7.65
C SER A 81 -11.37 2.44 8.21
N GLY A 82 -10.19 2.53 7.59
CA GLY A 82 -8.96 1.84 8.01
C GLY A 82 -8.74 0.49 7.34
N SER A 83 -9.63 0.04 6.46
CA SER A 83 -9.43 -1.21 5.70
C SER A 83 -8.49 -1.06 4.51
N THR A 84 -8.13 0.17 4.14
CA THR A 84 -7.15 0.47 3.09
C THR A 84 -6.02 1.32 3.67
N VAL A 85 -4.78 0.85 3.49
CA VAL A 85 -3.56 1.58 3.86
C VAL A 85 -2.88 2.07 2.59
N MET A 86 -2.62 3.37 2.49
CA MET A 86 -1.97 4.01 1.35
C MET A 86 -0.59 4.55 1.76
N VAL A 87 0.38 4.49 0.85
CA VAL A 87 1.75 4.97 1.05
C VAL A 87 2.25 5.68 -0.22
N PRO A 88 3.36 6.45 -0.16
CA PRO A 88 3.99 7.02 -1.33
C PRO A 88 4.26 5.96 -2.41
N GLN A 89 3.87 6.27 -3.64
CA GLN A 89 3.94 5.37 -4.79
C GLN A 89 5.33 4.74 -5.00
N ASP A 90 6.39 5.50 -4.74
CA ASP A 90 7.78 5.08 -4.86
C ASP A 90 8.20 4.01 -3.84
N GLN A 91 7.45 3.87 -2.74
CA GLN A 91 7.75 2.94 -1.65
C GLN A 91 6.88 1.68 -1.63
N VAL A 92 5.77 1.65 -2.37
CA VAL A 92 4.77 0.56 -2.33
C VAL A 92 5.40 -0.82 -2.44
N TYR A 93 6.19 -1.08 -3.48
CA TYR A 93 6.75 -2.40 -3.72
C TYR A 93 7.77 -2.82 -2.68
N LYS A 94 8.61 -1.88 -2.25
CA LYS A 94 9.62 -2.11 -1.21
C LYS A 94 8.94 -2.48 0.12
N LEU A 95 7.91 -1.71 0.51
CA LEU A 95 7.16 -1.95 1.74
C LEU A 95 6.37 -3.25 1.70
N ARG A 96 5.79 -3.61 0.55
CA ARG A 96 5.13 -4.92 0.40
C ARG A 96 6.10 -6.07 0.62
N LEU A 97 7.31 -5.97 0.08
CA LEU A 97 8.33 -7.00 0.24
C LEU A 97 8.77 -7.10 1.70
N ASP A 98 9.05 -5.95 2.33
CA ASP A 98 9.51 -5.87 3.70
C ASP A 98 8.46 -6.35 4.71
N LEU A 99 7.22 -5.88 4.58
CA LEU A 99 6.10 -6.36 5.40
C LEU A 99 5.81 -7.84 5.17
N SER A 100 5.94 -8.33 3.92
CA SER A 100 5.81 -9.76 3.63
C SER A 100 6.88 -10.60 4.31
N ALA A 101 8.11 -10.10 4.41
CA ALA A 101 9.20 -10.77 5.12
C ALA A 101 8.92 -10.87 6.63
N GLN A 102 8.11 -9.95 7.16
CA GLN A 102 7.65 -9.93 8.55
C GLN A 102 6.33 -10.70 8.75
N GLY A 103 5.80 -11.35 7.71
CA GLY A 103 4.55 -12.12 7.78
C GLY A 103 3.27 -11.29 7.68
N LEU A 104 3.36 -10.02 7.26
CA LEU A 104 2.21 -9.12 7.12
C LEU A 104 1.73 -8.98 5.65
N PRO A 105 0.42 -8.78 5.43
CA PRO A 105 -0.68 -8.99 6.39
C PRO A 105 -0.78 -10.48 6.78
N ALA A 106 -1.19 -10.75 8.03
CA ALA A 106 -1.30 -12.11 8.54
C ALA A 106 -2.48 -12.85 7.89
N SER A 107 -3.51 -12.13 7.44
CA SER A 107 -4.64 -12.67 6.67
C SER A 107 -4.28 -12.99 5.21
N LYS A 108 -3.10 -13.54 4.96
CA LYS A 108 -2.60 -13.91 3.62
C LYS A 108 -3.22 -15.21 3.09
N ASP A 109 -4.46 -15.54 3.43
CA ASP A 109 -5.11 -16.79 3.04
C ASP A 109 -6.59 -16.62 2.68
N SER A 110 -6.90 -15.72 1.75
CA SER A 110 -8.18 -15.80 1.02
C SER A 110 -8.21 -16.93 -0.02
N GLY A 111 -7.09 -17.64 -0.25
CA GLY A 111 -7.05 -18.83 -1.10
C GLY A 111 -7.80 -20.03 -0.51
N TYR A 112 -7.68 -20.25 0.81
CA TYR A 112 -8.39 -21.33 1.50
C TYR A 112 -9.87 -21.03 1.77
N SER A 113 -10.26 -19.76 1.92
CA SER A 113 -11.68 -19.41 2.12
C SER A 113 -12.53 -19.65 0.85
N LEU A 114 -11.91 -19.64 -0.34
CA LEU A 114 -12.53 -20.07 -1.58
C LEU A 114 -12.73 -21.60 -1.62
N LEU A 115 -11.77 -22.36 -1.09
CA LEU A 115 -11.85 -23.82 -1.00
C LEU A 115 -12.87 -24.28 0.06
N ASP A 116 -13.02 -23.54 1.17
CA ASP A 116 -14.02 -23.81 2.21
C ASP A 116 -15.46 -23.64 1.69
N LYS A 117 -15.68 -22.69 0.78
CA LYS A 117 -16.95 -22.58 0.04
C LYS A 117 -17.16 -23.73 -0.97
N GLN A 118 -16.10 -24.47 -1.30
CA GLN A 118 -16.10 -25.57 -2.25
C GLN A 118 -16.38 -26.95 -1.60
N GLY A 119 -16.55 -27.00 -0.27
CA GLY A 119 -16.94 -28.22 0.45
C GLY A 119 -18.28 -28.84 -0.01
N VAL A 120 -19.16 -28.04 -0.65
CA VAL A 120 -20.41 -28.54 -1.26
C VAL A 120 -20.15 -29.22 -2.62
N THR A 121 -19.14 -28.81 -3.36
CA THR A 121 -18.85 -29.29 -4.72
C THR A 121 -18.11 -30.64 -4.73
N SER A 122 -17.28 -30.90 -3.72
CA SER A 122 -16.61 -32.20 -3.54
C SER A 122 -17.58 -33.32 -3.15
N SER A 123 -18.64 -33.00 -2.39
CA SER A 123 -19.69 -33.95 -1.99
C SER A 123 -20.49 -34.49 -3.19
N GLN A 124 -20.93 -33.63 -4.12
CA GLN A 124 -21.71 -34.09 -5.28
C GLN A 124 -20.90 -35.02 -6.22
N PHE A 125 -19.61 -34.76 -6.40
CA PHE A 125 -18.74 -35.63 -7.19
C PHE A 125 -18.50 -36.99 -6.50
N GLN A 126 -18.26 -36.98 -5.19
CA GLN A 126 -18.14 -38.23 -4.41
C GLN A 126 -19.43 -39.05 -4.42
N GLN A 127 -20.59 -38.39 -4.32
CA GLN A 127 -21.90 -39.04 -4.43
C GLN A 127 -22.10 -39.69 -5.80
N GLN A 128 -21.77 -38.99 -6.89
CA GLN A 128 -21.88 -39.53 -8.25
C GLN A 128 -21.00 -40.77 -8.47
N VAL A 129 -19.74 -40.72 -8.02
CA VAL A 129 -18.80 -41.86 -8.14
C VAL A 129 -19.24 -43.04 -7.28
N THR A 130 -19.75 -42.77 -6.07
CA THR A 130 -20.27 -43.81 -5.17
C THR A 130 -21.51 -44.47 -5.77
N TRP A 131 -22.41 -43.68 -6.36
CA TRP A 131 -23.61 -44.18 -7.04
C TRP A 131 -23.26 -45.06 -8.24
N GLN A 132 -22.30 -44.63 -9.06
CA GLN A 132 -21.84 -45.42 -10.20
C GLN A 132 -21.22 -46.75 -9.77
N ARG A 133 -20.36 -46.75 -8.75
CA ARG A 133 -19.76 -47.97 -8.20
C ARG A 133 -20.81 -48.92 -7.60
N ALA A 134 -21.84 -48.38 -6.95
CA ALA A 134 -22.94 -49.17 -6.43
C ALA A 134 -23.73 -49.85 -7.56
N LEU A 135 -24.06 -49.11 -8.63
CA LEU A 135 -24.70 -49.65 -9.82
C LEU A 135 -23.86 -50.72 -10.52
N GLU A 136 -22.56 -50.51 -10.66
CA GLU A 136 -21.64 -51.50 -11.21
C GLU A 136 -21.61 -52.79 -10.37
N GLY A 137 -21.70 -52.67 -9.05
CA GLY A 137 -21.82 -53.81 -8.14
C GLY A 137 -23.14 -54.59 -8.29
N GLU A 138 -24.26 -53.88 -8.44
CA GLU A 138 -25.57 -54.49 -8.68
C GLU A 138 -25.61 -55.20 -10.03
N LEU A 139 -25.09 -54.57 -11.10
CA LEU A 139 -24.99 -55.17 -12.43
C LEU A 139 -24.13 -56.45 -12.42
N SER A 140 -22.98 -56.42 -11.72
CA SER A 140 -22.15 -57.61 -11.53
C SER A 140 -22.93 -58.73 -10.82
N THR A 141 -23.79 -58.39 -9.86
CA THR A 141 -24.62 -59.38 -9.13
C THR A 141 -25.69 -59.97 -10.04
N THR A 142 -26.36 -59.16 -10.86
CA THR A 142 -27.36 -59.63 -11.83
C THR A 142 -26.73 -60.53 -12.90
N ILE A 143 -25.57 -60.17 -13.45
CA ILE A 143 -24.85 -60.99 -14.43
C ILE A 143 -24.47 -62.35 -13.83
N LYS A 144 -23.95 -62.36 -12.59
CA LYS A 144 -23.63 -63.61 -11.88
C LYS A 144 -24.87 -64.49 -11.68
N ALA A 145 -26.01 -63.90 -11.34
CA ALA A 145 -27.27 -64.61 -11.18
C ALA A 145 -27.78 -65.22 -12.50
N LEU A 146 -27.57 -64.54 -13.64
CA LEU A 146 -27.88 -65.08 -14.97
C LEU A 146 -26.92 -66.21 -15.38
N SER A 147 -25.61 -66.06 -15.12
CA SER A 147 -24.61 -67.09 -15.44
C SER A 147 -24.67 -68.33 -14.53
N GLY A 148 -25.25 -68.19 -13.34
CA GLY A 148 -25.41 -69.29 -12.38
C GLY A 148 -26.62 -70.20 -12.66
N VAL A 149 -27.42 -69.91 -13.69
CA VAL A 149 -28.63 -70.68 -14.07
C VAL A 149 -28.39 -71.67 -15.21
N GLU A 150 -27.19 -71.70 -15.81
CA GLU A 150 -26.78 -72.78 -16.73
C GLU A 150 -25.95 -73.82 -15.97
N GLY A 151 -26.64 -74.69 -15.22
CA GLY A 151 -26.10 -75.86 -14.52
C GLY A 151 -27.20 -76.82 -14.14
#